data_AF-A0A517TX52-F1
#
_entry.id   AF-A0A517TX52-F1
#
_cell.length_a   1.000
_cell.length_b   1.000
_cell.length_c   1.000
_cell.angle_alpha   90.00
_cell.angle_beta   90.00
_cell.angle_gamma   90.00
#
_symmetry.space_group_name_H-M   'P 1'
#
loop_
_entity.id
_entity.type
_entity.pdbx_description
1 polymer ?
#
loop_
_entity_poly.entity_id
_entity_poly.type
_entity_poly.pdbx_seq_one_letter_code
_entity_poly.pdbx_strand_id
1 'polypeptide(L)'
;MIKRTLEISREPAHLSLRNEQLLLKRDGVIVGQAPCEDLGVVVVDHPQTTYTHAALAKLAECGAAVVLCGPDHLPAAMLLPLADHSQVVWRLRDQLAVGRPLAKQLWKQLVVAKIQGQARNLHRSLPAYRKLLALAGEVRSGDPTNIEAQAARV
;
A
#
# COMPACT_ATOMS: atom_id res chain seq x y z
N MET A 1 9.34 11.17 -9.67
CA MET A 1 8.93 12.16 -8.66
C MET A 1 8.39 11.41 -7.46
N ILE A 2 8.69 11.83 -6.22
CA ILE A 2 8.17 11.16 -5.01
C ILE A 2 6.73 11.63 -4.79
N LYS A 3 5.79 10.70 -4.78
CA LYS A 3 4.39 11.00 -4.49
C LYS A 3 4.14 11.22 -3.00
N ARG A 4 3.20 12.10 -2.66
CA ARG A 4 2.82 12.49 -1.30
C ARG A 4 1.61 11.69 -0.83
N THR A 5 1.53 11.52 0.49
CA THR A 5 0.32 11.06 1.18
C THR A 5 -0.41 12.26 1.75
N LEU A 6 -1.71 12.37 1.46
CA LEU A 6 -2.61 13.35 2.09
C LEU A 6 -3.52 12.60 3.06
N GLU A 7 -3.60 13.06 4.30
CA GLU A 7 -4.46 12.49 5.34
C GLU A 7 -5.51 13.52 5.77
N ILE A 8 -6.77 13.10 5.85
CA ILE A 8 -7.90 13.93 6.28
C ILE A 8 -8.58 13.21 7.45
N SER A 9 -8.08 13.48 8.66
CA SER A 9 -8.51 12.82 9.90
C SER A 9 -8.97 13.79 10.99
N ARG A 10 -8.29 14.94 11.14
CA ARG A 10 -8.55 15.88 12.25
C ARG A 10 -9.81 16.72 12.09
N GLU A 11 -10.08 17.17 10.87
CA GLU A 11 -11.17 18.10 10.58
C GLU A 11 -11.79 17.71 9.23
N PRO A 12 -13.12 17.80 9.08
CA PRO A 12 -13.76 17.47 7.83
C PRO A 12 -13.34 18.42 6.72
N ALA A 13 -13.42 17.94 5.49
CA ALA A 13 -13.29 18.78 4.31
C ALA A 13 -14.26 18.32 3.21
N HIS A 14 -14.67 19.25 2.36
CA HIS A 14 -15.27 18.92 1.08
C HIS A 14 -14.18 18.91 0.01
N LEU A 15 -13.90 17.72 -0.55
CA LEU A 15 -12.89 17.53 -1.59
C LEU A 15 -13.50 17.76 -2.98
N SER A 16 -12.97 18.75 -3.67
CA SER A 16 -13.42 19.11 -5.02
C SER A 16 -12.23 19.30 -5.96
N LEU A 17 -12.49 19.24 -7.27
CA LEU A 17 -11.46 19.41 -8.29
C LEU A 17 -11.52 20.81 -8.90
N ARG A 18 -10.37 21.46 -9.09
CA ARG A 18 -10.23 22.66 -9.94
C ARG A 18 -8.84 22.73 -10.54
N ASN A 19 -8.73 22.90 -11.86
CA ASN A 19 -7.44 23.01 -12.56
C ASN A 19 -6.46 21.87 -12.20
N GLU A 20 -6.97 20.64 -12.19
CA GLU A 20 -6.21 19.42 -11.80
C GLU A 20 -5.67 19.41 -10.35
N GLN A 21 -6.10 20.37 -9.52
CA GLN A 21 -5.82 20.43 -8.10
C GLN A 21 -6.96 19.81 -7.30
N LEU A 22 -6.62 18.97 -6.33
CA LEU A 22 -7.52 18.59 -5.26
C LEU A 22 -7.64 19.77 -4.29
N LEU A 23 -8.83 20.34 -4.17
CA LEU A 23 -9.15 21.40 -3.24
C LEU A 23 -9.77 20.82 -1.97
N LEU A 24 -9.32 21.29 -0.82
CA LEU A 24 -9.91 21.03 0.48
C LEU A 24 -10.71 22.26 0.89
N LYS A 25 -12.03 22.12 1.04
CA LYS A 25 -12.92 23.20 1.47
C LYS A 25 -13.54 22.93 2.84
N ARG A 26 -13.65 23.98 3.66
CA ARG A 26 -14.38 23.97 4.94
C ARG A 26 -15.28 25.18 4.95
N ASP A 27 -16.57 24.98 5.20
CA ASP A 27 -17.59 26.05 5.21
C ASP A 27 -17.54 26.94 3.95
N GLY A 28 -17.26 26.32 2.78
CA GLY A 28 -17.13 27.01 1.49
C GLY A 28 -15.78 27.68 1.23
N VAL A 29 -14.89 27.77 2.23
CA VAL A 29 -13.56 28.38 2.13
C VAL A 29 -12.52 27.33 1.76
N ILE A 30 -11.64 27.64 0.80
CA ILE A 30 -10.50 26.77 0.45
C ILE A 30 -9.44 26.91 1.53
N VAL A 31 -9.19 25.82 2.25
CA VAL A 31 -8.18 25.76 3.34
C VAL A 31 -6.90 25.06 2.90
N GLY A 32 -6.91 24.39 1.75
CA GLY A 32 -5.75 23.73 1.19
C GLY A 32 -5.98 23.28 -0.25
N GLN A 33 -4.89 23.06 -0.96
CA GLN A 33 -4.90 22.45 -2.28
C GLN A 33 -3.61 21.66 -2.54
N ALA A 34 -3.71 20.63 -3.36
CA ALA A 34 -2.55 19.87 -3.84
C ALA A 34 -2.78 19.42 -5.30
N PRO A 35 -1.75 19.44 -6.16
CA PRO A 35 -1.85 18.84 -7.50
C PRO A 35 -2.19 17.35 -7.38
N CYS A 36 -3.17 16.86 -8.13
CA CYS A 36 -3.53 15.44 -8.06
C CYS A 36 -2.38 14.52 -8.50
N GLU A 37 -1.52 14.97 -9.42
CA GLU A 37 -0.34 14.22 -9.89
C GLU A 37 0.70 13.95 -8.79
N ASP A 38 0.80 14.87 -7.82
CA ASP A 38 1.70 14.76 -6.68
C ASP A 38 1.18 13.79 -5.62
N LEU A 39 -0.09 13.41 -5.67
CA LEU A 39 -0.71 12.54 -4.67
C LEU A 39 -0.58 11.07 -5.09
N GLY A 40 -0.10 10.26 -4.15
CA GLY A 40 -0.01 8.80 -4.30
C GLY A 40 -1.06 8.07 -3.48
N VAL A 41 -1.37 8.60 -2.30
CA VAL A 41 -2.41 8.07 -1.42
C VAL A 41 -3.15 9.24 -0.77
N VAL A 42 -4.48 9.17 -0.77
CA VAL A 42 -5.35 10.06 0.01
C VAL A 42 -6.07 9.19 1.04
N VAL A 43 -5.73 9.35 2.31
CA VAL A 43 -6.37 8.65 3.43
C VAL A 43 -7.47 9.55 3.97
N VAL A 44 -8.70 9.06 3.94
CA VAL A 44 -9.85 9.78 4.46
C VAL A 44 -10.45 9.03 5.62
N ASP A 45 -10.29 9.63 6.79
CA ASP A 45 -10.64 9.06 8.07
C ASP A 45 -11.79 9.82 8.73
N HIS A 46 -11.86 11.13 8.54
CA HIS A 46 -12.89 11.92 9.17
C HIS A 46 -14.27 11.63 8.55
N PRO A 47 -15.27 11.16 9.32
CA PRO A 47 -16.53 10.60 8.80
C PRO A 47 -17.44 11.62 8.09
N GLN A 48 -17.25 12.92 8.36
CA GLN A 48 -17.99 14.00 7.69
C GLN A 48 -17.30 14.52 6.41
N THR A 49 -16.18 13.93 5.98
CA THR A 49 -15.51 14.32 4.74
C THR A 49 -16.37 13.93 3.54
N THR A 50 -16.54 14.86 2.60
CA THR A 50 -17.34 14.65 1.38
C THR A 50 -16.47 14.86 0.15
N TYR A 51 -16.91 14.32 -0.99
CA TYR A 51 -16.13 14.35 -2.22
C TYR A 51 -17.04 14.57 -3.42
N THR A 52 -16.49 15.22 -4.44
CA THR A 52 -17.07 15.20 -5.78
C THR A 52 -16.60 13.98 -6.55
N HIS A 53 -17.44 13.48 -7.47
CA HIS A 53 -17.05 12.43 -8.41
C HIS A 53 -15.77 12.80 -9.18
N ALA A 54 -15.67 14.05 -9.65
CA ALA A 54 -14.51 14.55 -10.39
C ALA A 54 -13.21 14.49 -9.59
N ALA A 55 -13.24 14.77 -8.27
CA ALA A 55 -12.06 14.65 -7.43
C ALA A 55 -11.57 13.19 -7.34
N LEU A 56 -12.48 12.24 -7.12
CA LEU A 56 -12.13 10.82 -7.04
C LEU A 56 -11.64 10.28 -8.38
N ALA A 57 -12.31 10.64 -9.48
CA ALA A 57 -11.92 10.22 -10.83
C ALA A 57 -10.51 10.75 -11.20
N LYS A 58 -10.24 12.05 -10.95
CA LYS A 58 -8.92 12.62 -11.27
C LYS A 58 -7.81 12.06 -10.39
N LEU A 59 -8.06 11.79 -9.11
CA LEU A 59 -7.12 11.08 -8.25
C LEU A 59 -6.78 9.70 -8.84
N ALA A 60 -7.78 8.96 -9.30
CA ALA A 60 -7.57 7.66 -9.95
C ALA A 60 -6.77 7.78 -11.26
N GLU A 61 -7.10 8.73 -12.14
CA GLU A 61 -6.35 9.01 -13.38
C GLU A 61 -4.89 9.34 -13.10
N CYS A 62 -4.62 10.13 -12.06
CA CYS A 62 -3.27 10.46 -11.62
C CYS A 62 -2.56 9.27 -10.96
N GLY A 63 -3.23 8.14 -10.74
CA GLY A 63 -2.66 6.95 -10.10
C GLY A 63 -2.58 7.04 -8.57
N ALA A 64 -3.43 7.86 -7.94
CA ALA A 64 -3.56 7.95 -6.49
C ALA A 64 -4.59 6.94 -5.96
N ALA A 65 -4.25 6.20 -4.92
CA ALA A 65 -5.22 5.40 -4.18
C ALA A 65 -5.98 6.28 -3.18
N VAL A 66 -7.29 6.05 -3.01
CA VAL A 66 -8.08 6.69 -1.95
C VAL A 66 -8.46 5.63 -0.93
N VAL A 67 -8.05 5.80 0.32
CA VAL A 67 -8.36 4.91 1.44
C VAL A 67 -9.51 5.51 2.24
N LEU A 68 -10.58 4.77 2.42
CA LEU A 68 -11.72 5.15 3.25
C LEU A 68 -11.62 4.40 4.57
N CYS A 69 -11.55 5.10 5.69
CA CYS A 69 -11.53 4.47 7.01
C CYS A 69 -12.95 4.31 7.56
N GLY A 70 -13.13 3.26 8.37
CA GLY A 70 -14.35 2.96 9.11
C GLY A 70 -14.45 3.74 10.42
N PRO A 71 -15.50 3.48 11.22
CA PRO A 71 -15.72 4.13 12.51
C PRO A 71 -14.64 3.80 13.56
N ASP A 72 -13.83 2.76 13.33
CA ASP A 72 -12.70 2.35 14.15
C ASP A 72 -11.36 2.96 13.67
N HIS A 73 -11.41 3.89 12.72
CA HIS A 73 -10.25 4.52 12.09
C HIS A 73 -9.33 3.55 11.32
N LEU A 74 -9.82 2.34 11.03
CA LEU A 74 -9.11 1.37 10.20
C LEU A 74 -9.58 1.45 8.74
N PRO A 75 -8.71 1.16 7.75
CA PRO A 75 -9.11 1.09 6.35
C PRO A 75 -10.29 0.11 6.14
N ALA A 76 -11.44 0.65 5.74
CA ALA A 76 -12.65 -0.11 5.43
C ALA A 76 -12.79 -0.38 3.92
N ALA A 77 -12.29 0.53 3.07
CA ALA A 77 -12.28 0.36 1.63
C ALA A 77 -11.14 1.12 0.96
N MET A 78 -10.83 0.75 -0.28
CA MET A 78 -9.89 1.47 -1.12
C MET A 78 -10.46 1.65 -2.54
N LEU A 79 -10.39 2.88 -3.05
CA LEU A 79 -10.50 3.16 -4.47
C LEU A 79 -9.10 3.04 -5.07
N LEU A 80 -8.90 2.02 -5.89
CA LEU A 80 -7.64 1.78 -6.59
C LEU A 80 -7.77 2.26 -8.04
N PRO A 81 -6.76 3.00 -8.55
CA PRO A 81 -6.66 3.32 -9.96
C PRO A 81 -6.77 2.08 -10.83
N LEU A 82 -7.67 2.11 -11.81
CA LEU A 82 -7.59 1.17 -12.92
C LEU A 82 -6.50 1.66 -13.89
N ALA A 83 -5.76 0.70 -14.41
CA ALA A 83 -4.66 0.98 -15.29
C ALA A 83 -5.12 1.55 -16.64
N ASP A 84 -4.69 2.76 -16.97
CA ASP A 84 -5.01 3.42 -18.24
C ASP A 84 -3.80 3.51 -19.20
N HIS A 85 -2.70 2.79 -18.92
CA HIS A 85 -1.49 2.87 -19.74
C HIS A 85 -1.11 1.51 -20.37
N SER A 86 -0.61 1.54 -21.61
CA SER A 86 -0.18 0.36 -22.39
C SER A 86 0.81 -0.53 -21.65
N GLN A 87 1.68 0.05 -20.82
CA GLN A 87 2.64 -0.74 -20.04
C GLN A 87 1.99 -1.67 -19.00
N VAL A 88 0.74 -1.42 -18.55
CA VAL A 88 0.08 -2.37 -17.64
C VAL A 88 -0.26 -3.64 -18.39
N VAL A 89 -0.73 -3.54 -19.64
CA VAL A 89 -0.98 -4.72 -20.46
C VAL A 89 0.28 -5.55 -20.62
N TRP A 90 1.44 -4.92 -20.84
CA TRP A 90 2.73 -5.63 -20.91
C TRP A 90 3.08 -6.29 -19.58
N ARG A 91 2.98 -5.57 -18.46
CA ARG A 91 3.23 -6.12 -17.12
C ARG A 91 2.30 -7.29 -16.78
N LEU A 92 1.02 -7.19 -17.13
CA LEU A 92 0.04 -8.27 -16.92
C LEU A 92 0.39 -9.50 -17.76
N ARG A 93 0.79 -9.30 -19.03
CA ARG A 93 1.26 -10.39 -19.88
C ARG A 93 2.50 -11.07 -19.29
N ASP A 94 3.47 -10.30 -18.85
CA ASP A 94 4.67 -10.82 -18.20
C ASP A 94 4.31 -11.62 -16.93
N GLN A 95 3.42 -11.07 -16.09
CA GLN A 95 2.94 -11.73 -14.87
C GLN A 95 2.24 -13.06 -15.16
N LEU A 96 1.38 -13.10 -16.19
CA LEU A 96 0.70 -14.33 -16.63
C LEU A 96 1.67 -15.36 -17.23
N ALA A 97 2.73 -14.90 -17.89
CA ALA A 97 3.75 -15.74 -18.49
C ALA A 97 4.77 -16.30 -17.48
N VAL A 98 4.78 -15.82 -16.22
CA VAL A 98 5.71 -16.30 -15.20
C VAL A 98 5.55 -17.80 -14.97
N GLY A 99 6.62 -18.54 -15.24
CA GLY A 99 6.67 -19.97 -14.93
C GLY A 99 6.62 -20.25 -13.43
N ARG A 100 5.95 -21.35 -13.04
CA ARG A 100 5.85 -21.80 -11.65
C ARG A 100 7.21 -21.87 -10.91
N PRO A 101 8.32 -22.35 -11.52
CA PRO A 101 9.62 -22.35 -10.85
C PRO A 101 10.10 -20.95 -10.47
N LEU A 102 9.98 -19.97 -11.37
CA LEU A 102 10.38 -18.59 -11.11
C LEU A 102 9.53 -17.97 -9.99
N ALA A 103 8.21 -18.14 -10.05
CA ALA A 103 7.30 -17.65 -9.00
C ALA A 103 7.70 -18.18 -7.61
N LYS A 104 7.99 -19.49 -7.49
CA LYS A 104 8.42 -20.10 -6.21
C LYS A 104 9.77 -19.59 -5.72
N GLN A 105 10.71 -19.31 -6.62
CA GLN A 105 12.02 -18.75 -6.25
C GLN A 105 11.91 -17.30 -5.80
N LEU A 106 11.08 -16.49 -6.48
CA LEU A 106 10.80 -15.11 -6.07
C LEU A 106 10.10 -15.07 -4.71
N TRP A 107 9.10 -15.91 -4.51
CA TRP A 107 8.40 -16.02 -3.23
C TRP A 107 9.35 -16.47 -2.10
N LYS A 108 10.25 -17.44 -2.35
CA LYS A 108 11.28 -17.84 -1.38
C LYS A 108 12.12 -16.64 -0.94
N GLN A 109 12.57 -15.79 -1.87
CA GLN A 109 13.37 -14.60 -1.53
C GLN A 109 12.61 -13.65 -0.60
N LEU A 110 11.31 -13.43 -0.86
CA LEU A 110 10.46 -12.61 0.01
C LEU A 110 10.34 -13.20 1.42
N VAL A 111 10.14 -14.50 1.55
CA VAL A 111 10.03 -15.16 2.86
C VAL A 111 11.36 -15.13 3.62
N VAL A 112 12.48 -15.41 2.96
CA VAL A 112 13.80 -15.27 3.58
C VAL A 112 14.01 -13.84 4.10
N ALA A 113 13.70 -12.83 3.28
CA ALA A 113 13.83 -11.43 3.67
C ALA A 113 12.90 -11.06 4.83
N LYS A 114 11.66 -11.57 4.84
CA LYS A 114 10.70 -11.40 5.93
C LYS A 114 11.25 -11.96 7.24
N ILE A 115 11.72 -13.21 7.25
CA ILE A 115 12.25 -13.86 8.47
C ILE A 115 13.50 -13.14 8.98
N GLN A 116 14.39 -12.73 8.08
CA GLN A 116 15.54 -11.91 8.46
C GLN A 116 15.14 -10.54 9.01
N GLY A 117 14.06 -9.95 8.49
CA GLY A 117 13.45 -8.73 9.01
C GLY A 117 12.90 -8.93 10.43
N GLN A 118 12.16 -10.02 10.66
CA GLN A 118 11.67 -10.42 11.98
C GLN A 118 12.81 -10.56 12.98
N ALA A 119 13.90 -11.24 12.60
CA ALA A 119 15.09 -11.36 13.45
C ALA A 119 15.67 -9.98 13.80
N ARG A 120 15.79 -9.07 12.82
CA ARG A 120 16.34 -7.72 13.04
C ARG A 120 15.52 -6.86 14.00
N ASN A 121 14.24 -7.17 14.22
CA ASN A 121 13.42 -6.50 15.22
C ASN A 121 13.69 -6.99 16.66
N LEU A 122 14.49 -8.05 16.83
CA LEU A 122 14.85 -8.62 18.13
C LEU A 122 16.28 -8.23 18.53
N HIS A 123 16.50 -8.14 19.84
CA HIS A 123 17.85 -7.97 20.37
C HIS A 123 18.70 -9.22 20.08
N ARG A 124 19.96 -9.03 19.65
CA ARG A 124 20.85 -10.11 19.18
C ARG A 124 21.21 -11.16 20.25
N SER A 125 21.06 -10.81 21.53
CA SER A 125 21.30 -11.75 22.64
C SER A 125 20.15 -12.76 22.83
N LEU A 126 18.96 -12.47 22.29
CA LEU A 126 17.81 -13.35 22.47
C LEU A 126 18.00 -14.65 21.65
N PRO A 127 17.71 -15.83 22.23
CA PRO A 127 17.73 -17.08 21.47
C PRO A 127 16.86 -17.06 20.21
N ALA A 128 15.73 -16.33 20.27
CA ALA A 128 14.82 -16.13 19.15
C ALA A 128 15.49 -15.48 17.93
N TYR A 129 16.42 -14.53 18.12
CA TYR A 129 17.19 -13.92 17.04
C TYR A 129 17.95 -14.97 16.22
N ARG A 130 18.71 -15.84 16.90
CA ARG A 130 19.51 -16.88 16.25
C ARG A 130 18.63 -17.94 15.60
N LYS A 131 17.52 -18.31 16.26
CA LYS A 131 16.55 -19.27 15.73
C LYS A 131 15.91 -18.77 14.44
N LEU A 132 15.50 -17.50 14.37
CA LEU A 132 14.95 -16.91 13.15
C LEU A 132 15.97 -16.89 12.01
N LEU A 133 17.24 -16.56 12.28
CA LEU A 133 18.29 -16.61 11.25
C LEU A 133 18.55 -18.03 10.73
N ALA A 134 18.51 -19.04 11.61
CA ALA A 134 18.61 -20.44 11.20
C ALA A 134 17.43 -20.84 10.29
N LEU A 135 16.20 -20.52 10.71
CA LEU A 135 14.99 -20.77 9.92
C LEU A 135 15.06 -20.08 8.55
N ALA A 136 15.54 -18.84 8.47
CA ALA A 136 15.71 -18.15 7.19
C ALA A 136 16.62 -18.93 6.21
N GLY A 137 17.63 -19.64 6.71
CA GLY A 137 18.52 -20.49 5.91
C GLY A 137 17.86 -21.79 5.41
N GLU A 138 16.79 -22.23 6.06
CA GLU A 138 16.09 -23.48 5.76
C GLU A 138 14.97 -23.30 4.71
N VAL A 139 14.58 -22.07 4.38
CA VAL A 139 13.49 -21.81 3.41
C VAL A 139 13.85 -22.41 2.05
N ARG A 140 13.01 -23.35 1.58
CA ARG A 140 13.13 -23.98 0.27
C ARG A 140 12.16 -23.35 -0.74
N SER A 141 12.32 -23.70 -2.02
CA SER A 141 11.47 -23.18 -3.11
C SER A 141 10.00 -23.56 -2.85
N GLY A 142 9.15 -22.55 -2.68
CA GLY A 142 7.74 -22.73 -2.32
C GLY A 142 7.48 -23.20 -0.89
N ASP A 143 8.47 -23.10 0.01
CA ASP A 143 8.39 -23.41 1.46
C ASP A 143 7.49 -24.61 1.84
N PRO A 144 7.82 -25.81 1.35
CA PRO A 144 7.00 -27.00 1.59
C PRO A 144 6.92 -27.41 3.06
N THR A 145 7.85 -26.97 3.91
CA THR A 145 7.91 -27.28 5.34
C THR A 145 7.37 -26.14 6.22
N ASN A 146 6.77 -25.12 5.61
CA ASN A 146 6.11 -24.00 6.29
C ASN A 146 7.02 -23.26 7.28
N ILE A 147 8.28 -23.04 6.88
CA ILE A 147 9.28 -22.28 7.63
C ILE A 147 8.79 -20.86 7.90
N GLU A 148 8.02 -20.26 6.99
CA GLU A 148 7.43 -18.93 7.21
C GLU A 148 6.55 -18.89 8.47
N ALA A 149 5.62 -19.84 8.61
CA ALA A 149 4.75 -19.89 9.78
C ALA A 149 5.51 -20.30 11.05
N GLN A 150 6.48 -21.20 10.93
CA GLN A 150 7.34 -21.57 12.05
C GLN A 150 8.11 -20.37 12.58
N ALA A 151 8.64 -19.51 11.70
CA ALA A 151 9.30 -18.27 12.07
C ALA A 151 8.32 -17.27 12.69
N ALA A 152 7.10 -17.14 12.17
CA ALA A 152 6.09 -16.23 12.74
C ALA A 152 5.65 -16.62 14.17
N ARG A 153 5.77 -17.88 14.56
CA ARG A 153 5.48 -18.37 15.92
C ARG A 153 6.61 -18.09 16.92
N VAL A 154 7.84 -17.88 16.45
CA VAL A 154 9.04 -17.62 17.28
C VAL A 154 9.04 -16.19 17.77
#